data_AF-A0A7M3YZZ9-F1
#
_entry.id   AF-A0A7M3YZZ9-F1
#
_cell.length_a   1.000
_cell.length_b   1.000
_cell.length_c   1.000
_cell.angle_alpha   90.00
_cell.angle_beta   90.00
_cell.angle_gamma   90.00
#
_symmetry.space_group_name_H-M   'P 1'
#
loop_
_entity.id
_entity.type
_entity.pdbx_description
1 polymer ?
#
loop_
_entity_poly.entity_id
_entity_poly.type
_entity_poly.pdbx_seq_one_letter_code
_entity_poly.pdbx_strand_id
1 'polypeptide(L)'
;MLIWILPAGALLAAPLLLLLSVLSPAGRQDWAEHRTPRLLVLGVAVLCLGATGFLPVSQPVAPEDWGRPLFTENPHAPIYPASQQYTWVTSDVVVLQTLTLRLPHQPGVMGAEAVALTLASLMDMETGRMHQAIELIDEEVPFVRLNPDEITLQPVPSPSTLDIRLGDWDSEQIETVAFRSYNINS
;
A
#
# COMPACT_ATOMS: atom_id res chain seq x y z
N MET A 1 3.06 -22.48 6.47
CA MET A 1 3.65 -21.70 7.58
C MET A 1 4.64 -20.66 7.09
N LEU A 2 5.63 -21.00 6.24
CA LEU A 2 6.66 -20.05 5.78
C LEU A 2 6.11 -18.75 5.12
N ILE A 3 5.06 -18.84 4.29
CA ILE A 3 4.51 -17.68 3.56
C ILE A 3 3.87 -16.61 4.47
N TRP A 4 3.50 -16.98 5.70
CA TRP A 4 2.91 -16.07 6.69
C TRP A 4 3.97 -15.26 7.44
N ILE A 5 5.22 -15.72 7.40
CA ILE A 5 6.36 -15.13 8.10
C ILE A 5 7.19 -14.30 7.12
N LEU A 6 7.21 -14.66 5.84
CA LEU A 6 8.05 -13.98 4.86
C LEU A 6 7.46 -12.60 4.48
N PRO A 7 8.21 -11.48 4.61
CA PRO A 7 7.80 -10.21 4.07
C PRO A 7 7.69 -10.31 2.53
N ALA A 8 6.76 -9.57 1.94
CA ALA A 8 6.30 -9.74 0.56
C ALA A 8 5.76 -11.15 0.21
N GLY A 9 5.56 -12.02 1.21
CA GLY A 9 4.84 -13.29 1.13
C GLY A 9 5.16 -14.13 -0.11
N ALA A 10 4.18 -14.24 -1.00
CA ALA A 10 4.28 -15.03 -2.22
C ALA A 10 5.36 -14.52 -3.20
N LEU A 11 5.62 -13.20 -3.26
CA LEU A 11 6.59 -12.62 -4.19
C LEU A 11 8.03 -13.06 -3.88
N LEU A 12 8.37 -13.26 -2.60
CA LEU A 12 9.68 -13.80 -2.23
C LEU A 12 9.67 -15.32 -2.09
N ALA A 13 8.57 -15.91 -1.61
CA ALA A 13 8.50 -17.35 -1.41
C ALA A 13 8.51 -18.12 -2.74
N ALA A 14 7.78 -17.66 -3.75
CA ALA A 14 7.71 -18.34 -5.05
C ALA A 14 9.07 -18.47 -5.75
N PRO A 15 9.86 -17.39 -5.98
CA PRO A 15 11.17 -17.52 -6.63
C PRO A 15 12.15 -18.33 -5.78
N LEU A 16 12.10 -18.22 -4.45
CA LEU A 16 12.95 -19.03 -3.57
C LEU A 16 12.64 -20.52 -3.70
N LEU A 17 11.36 -20.90 -3.68
CA LEU A 17 10.93 -22.29 -3.86
C LEU A 17 11.26 -22.82 -5.26
N LEU A 18 11.10 -22.00 -6.30
CA LEU A 18 11.51 -22.36 -7.66
C LEU A 18 13.01 -22.59 -7.77
N LEU A 19 13.81 -21.71 -7.16
CA LEU A 19 15.27 -21.83 -7.13
C LEU A 19 15.70 -23.10 -6.39
N LEU A 20 15.12 -23.39 -5.23
CA LEU A 20 15.35 -24.64 -4.50
C LEU A 20 14.92 -25.87 -5.32
N SER A 21 13.79 -25.78 -6.02
CA SER A 21 13.28 -26.84 -6.89
C SER A 21 14.28 -27.18 -8.00
N VAL A 22 14.85 -26.18 -8.68
CA VAL A 22 15.82 -26.38 -9.77
C VAL A 22 17.20 -26.80 -9.25
N LEU A 23 17.62 -26.36 -8.06
CA LEU A 23 18.91 -26.74 -7.49
C LEU A 23 18.90 -28.17 -6.91
N SER A 24 17.75 -28.65 -6.46
CA SER A 24 17.63 -29.99 -5.87
C SER A 24 17.75 -31.10 -6.94
N PRO A 25 18.50 -32.19 -6.68
CA PRO A 25 18.61 -33.31 -7.62
C PRO A 25 17.26 -33.96 -7.96
N ALA A 26 16.41 -34.12 -6.94
CA ALA A 26 15.05 -34.64 -7.09
C ALA A 26 14.18 -33.69 -7.94
N GLY A 27 14.25 -32.39 -7.68
CA GLY A 27 13.48 -31.41 -8.44
C GLY A 27 13.91 -31.34 -9.91
N ARG A 28 15.21 -31.46 -10.23
CA ARG A 28 15.68 -31.52 -11.63
C ARG A 28 15.12 -32.70 -12.41
N GLN A 29 15.13 -33.89 -11.81
CA GLN A 29 14.56 -35.09 -12.45
C GLN A 29 13.07 -34.88 -12.73
N ASP A 30 12.37 -34.33 -11.75
CA ASP A 30 10.93 -34.11 -11.84
C ASP A 30 10.56 -32.96 -12.81
N TRP A 31 11.43 -31.95 -12.96
CA TRP A 31 11.32 -30.93 -14.01
C TRP A 31 11.55 -31.51 -15.41
N ALA A 32 12.45 -32.48 -15.57
CA ALA A 32 12.67 -33.12 -16.86
C ALA A 32 11.45 -33.92 -17.34
N GLU A 33 10.75 -34.56 -16.41
CA GLU A 33 9.56 -35.38 -16.70
C GLU A 33 8.27 -34.55 -16.81
N HIS A 34 8.08 -33.55 -15.93
CA HIS A 34 6.80 -32.84 -15.77
C HIS A 34 6.87 -31.32 -16.02
N ARG A 35 7.78 -30.84 -16.88
CA ARG A 35 7.95 -29.38 -17.14
C ARG A 35 6.66 -28.65 -17.50
N THR A 36 5.89 -29.18 -18.45
CA THR A 36 4.71 -28.51 -19.02
C THR A 36 3.59 -28.34 -17.99
N PRO A 37 3.14 -29.40 -17.28
CA PRO A 37 2.12 -29.22 -16.26
C PRO A 37 2.58 -28.31 -15.10
N ARG A 38 3.87 -28.32 -14.74
CA ARG A 38 4.41 -27.41 -13.71
C ARG A 38 4.33 -25.94 -14.11
N LEU A 39 4.74 -25.62 -15.33
CA LEU A 39 4.64 -24.24 -15.83
C LEU A 39 3.17 -23.78 -15.91
N LEU A 40 2.26 -24.67 -16.27
CA LEU A 40 0.83 -24.37 -16.29
C LEU A 40 0.32 -24.05 -14.88
N VAL A 41 0.61 -24.91 -13.89
CA VAL A 41 0.21 -24.69 -12.50
C VAL A 41 0.80 -23.41 -11.94
N LEU A 42 2.08 -23.12 -12.22
CA LEU A 42 2.71 -21.87 -11.81
C LEU A 42 2.04 -20.65 -12.46
N GLY A 43 1.73 -20.73 -13.75
CA GLY A 43 1.02 -19.66 -14.46
C GLY A 43 -0.35 -19.39 -13.85
N VAL A 44 -1.14 -20.45 -13.59
CA VAL A 44 -2.44 -20.33 -12.94
C VAL A 44 -2.30 -19.75 -11.53
N ALA A 45 -1.31 -20.19 -10.75
CA ALA A 45 -1.07 -19.66 -9.41
C ALA A 45 -0.73 -18.15 -9.43
N VAL A 46 0.13 -17.71 -10.36
CA VAL A 46 0.46 -16.29 -10.54
C VAL A 46 -0.77 -15.48 -10.95
N LEU A 47 -1.57 -16.00 -11.89
CA LEU A 47 -2.82 -15.35 -12.31
C LEU A 47 -3.82 -15.22 -11.16
N CYS A 48 -4.03 -16.29 -10.38
CA CYS A 48 -4.92 -16.27 -9.23
C CYS A 48 -4.43 -15.27 -8.17
N LEU A 49 -3.14 -15.29 -7.83
CA LEU A 49 -2.54 -14.35 -6.88
C LEU A 49 -2.70 -12.91 -7.38
N GLY A 50 -2.38 -12.63 -8.64
CA GLY A 50 -2.57 -11.32 -9.26
C GLY A 50 -4.02 -10.86 -9.20
N ALA A 51 -4.96 -11.75 -9.57
CA ALA A 51 -6.39 -11.46 -9.60
C ALA A 51 -6.96 -11.06 -8.23
N THR A 52 -6.43 -11.59 -7.12
CA THR A 52 -6.88 -11.19 -5.77
C THR A 52 -6.65 -9.70 -5.46
N GLY A 53 -5.77 -9.04 -6.21
CA GLY A 53 -5.53 -7.61 -6.06
C GLY A 53 -6.66 -6.75 -6.61
N PHE A 54 -7.58 -7.30 -7.41
CA PHE A 54 -8.78 -6.59 -7.88
C PHE A 54 -9.99 -6.76 -6.95
N LEU A 55 -9.87 -7.58 -5.90
CA LEU A 55 -10.95 -7.75 -4.94
C LEU A 55 -11.17 -6.46 -4.15
N PRO A 56 -12.43 -6.09 -3.87
CA PRO A 56 -12.73 -4.88 -3.11
C PRO A 56 -12.08 -4.93 -1.73
N VAL A 57 -11.63 -3.78 -1.27
CA VAL A 57 -11.05 -3.61 0.06
C VAL A 57 -12.11 -3.26 1.10
N SER A 58 -11.76 -3.41 2.37
CA SER A 58 -12.57 -2.86 3.46
C SER A 58 -12.49 -1.35 3.49
N GLN A 59 -13.53 -0.73 4.04
CA GLN A 59 -13.56 0.71 4.22
C GLN A 59 -12.38 1.18 5.09
N PRO A 60 -11.76 2.32 4.77
CA PRO A 60 -10.75 2.95 5.62
C PRO A 60 -11.26 3.24 7.02
N VAL A 61 -10.41 3.00 8.01
CA VAL A 61 -10.72 3.29 9.42
C VAL A 61 -10.60 4.80 9.64
N ALA A 62 -11.65 5.40 10.20
CA ALA A 62 -11.68 6.82 10.50
C ALA A 62 -12.22 7.05 11.92
N PRO A 63 -11.62 7.93 12.73
CA PRO A 63 -12.21 8.38 13.99
C PRO A 63 -13.58 9.02 13.75
N GLU A 64 -14.54 8.75 14.64
CA GLU A 64 -15.89 9.34 14.54
C GLU A 64 -15.85 10.88 14.65
N ASP A 65 -14.89 11.41 15.41
CA ASP A 65 -14.69 12.84 15.64
C ASP A 65 -14.33 13.64 14.38
N TRP A 66 -13.82 13.00 13.33
CA TRP A 66 -13.48 13.66 12.06
C TRP A 66 -14.72 13.96 11.21
N GLY A 67 -15.88 13.43 11.59
CA GLY A 67 -17.11 13.60 10.85
C GLY A 67 -17.12 12.84 9.53
N ARG A 68 -17.98 13.28 8.60
CA ARG A 68 -18.15 12.61 7.30
C ARG A 68 -17.01 13.00 6.35
N PRO A 69 -16.42 12.03 5.62
CA PRO A 69 -15.43 12.33 4.60
C PRO A 69 -16.07 13.17 3.50
N LEU A 70 -15.30 14.13 2.98
CA LEU A 70 -15.70 14.98 1.87
C LEU A 70 -15.71 14.16 0.56
N PHE A 71 -14.73 13.27 0.41
CA PHE A 71 -14.62 12.35 -0.72
C PHE A 71 -14.28 10.94 -0.26
N THR A 72 -14.89 9.96 -0.92
CA THR A 72 -14.70 8.52 -0.68
C THR A 72 -13.97 7.81 -1.82
N GLU A 73 -13.65 8.54 -2.89
CA GLU A 73 -12.95 8.05 -4.07
C GLU A 73 -11.79 8.99 -4.42
N ASN A 74 -10.76 8.44 -5.05
CA ASN A 74 -9.60 9.19 -5.54
C ASN A 74 -9.48 8.98 -7.06
N PRO A 75 -9.72 10.01 -7.89
CA PRO A 75 -9.58 9.93 -9.35
C PRO A 75 -8.17 9.55 -9.82
N HIS A 76 -7.16 9.88 -9.02
CA HIS A 76 -5.74 9.65 -9.30
C HIS A 76 -5.24 8.31 -8.73
N ALA A 77 -6.10 7.51 -8.10
CA ALA A 77 -5.69 6.22 -7.55
C ALA A 77 -5.40 5.20 -8.65
N PRO A 78 -4.36 4.36 -8.50
CA PRO A 78 -4.10 3.29 -9.45
C PRO A 78 -5.24 2.27 -9.43
N ILE A 79 -5.55 1.71 -10.61
CA ILE A 79 -6.55 0.64 -10.76
C ILE A 79 -6.12 -0.64 -10.02
N TYR A 80 -4.81 -0.84 -9.84
CA TYR A 80 -4.24 -2.01 -9.18
C TYR A 80 -3.08 -1.65 -8.24
N PRO A 81 -3.01 -2.27 -7.05
CA PRO A 81 -4.06 -3.11 -6.46
C PRO A 81 -5.23 -2.26 -5.96
N ALA A 82 -6.38 -2.90 -5.79
CA ALA A 82 -7.60 -2.26 -5.32
C ALA A 82 -7.34 -1.52 -4.01
N SER A 83 -7.83 -0.29 -3.97
CA SER A 83 -7.66 0.61 -2.84
C SER A 83 -8.91 1.44 -2.62
N GLN A 84 -9.09 1.92 -1.40
CA GLN A 84 -10.17 2.83 -1.04
C GLN A 84 -9.61 3.92 -0.13
N GLN A 85 -10.04 5.15 -0.36
CA GLN A 85 -9.50 6.32 0.32
C GLN A 85 -10.63 7.22 0.80
N TYR A 86 -10.53 7.65 2.06
CA TYR A 86 -11.40 8.69 2.63
C TYR A 86 -10.57 9.93 2.90
N THR A 87 -11.14 11.10 2.59
CA THR A 87 -10.47 12.40 2.70
C THR A 87 -11.32 13.38 3.49
N TRP A 88 -10.69 14.14 4.39
CA TRP A 88 -11.28 15.20 5.19
C TRP A 88 -10.43 16.47 5.09
N VAL A 89 -11.07 17.62 5.29
CA VAL A 89 -10.42 18.92 5.45
C VAL A 89 -10.79 19.47 6.82
N THR A 90 -9.78 19.79 7.63
CA THR A 90 -10.00 20.41 8.94
C THR A 90 -10.18 21.92 8.80
N SER A 91 -10.68 22.56 9.86
CA SER A 91 -10.82 24.03 9.92
C SER A 91 -9.50 24.78 9.73
N ASP A 92 -8.38 24.14 10.04
CA ASP A 92 -7.04 24.72 9.95
C ASP A 92 -6.39 24.49 8.58
N VAL A 93 -7.19 24.12 7.56
CA VAL A 93 -6.75 23.83 6.19
C VAL A 93 -5.73 22.67 6.17
N VAL A 94 -5.95 21.67 7.02
CA VAL A 94 -5.17 20.41 7.01
C VAL A 94 -6.00 19.33 6.33
N VAL A 95 -5.42 18.71 5.30
CA VAL A 95 -6.04 17.58 4.61
C VAL A 95 -5.63 16.28 5.30
N LEU A 96 -6.63 15.55 5.81
CA LEU A 96 -6.46 14.23 6.40
C LEU A 96 -6.94 13.17 5.41
N GLN A 97 -6.17 12.10 5.24
CA GLN A 97 -6.51 11.02 4.33
C GLN A 97 -6.21 9.66 4.96
N THR A 98 -7.20 8.79 4.96
CA THR A 98 -7.04 7.38 5.33
C THR A 98 -7.16 6.51 4.08
N LEU A 99 -6.24 5.57 3.91
CA LEU A 99 -6.18 4.66 2.78
C LEU A 99 -6.20 3.20 3.25
N THR A 100 -7.06 2.39 2.66
CA THR A 100 -6.96 0.93 2.71
C THR A 100 -6.49 0.40 1.36
N LEU A 101 -5.46 -0.44 1.36
CA LEU A 101 -4.87 -1.02 0.15
C LEU A 101 -4.87 -2.56 0.23
N ARG A 102 -5.16 -3.23 -0.88
CA ARG A 102 -5.00 -4.69 -0.97
C ARG A 102 -3.54 -5.06 -1.19
N LEU A 103 -3.04 -6.02 -0.41
CA LEU A 103 -1.72 -6.62 -0.62
C LEU A 103 -1.86 -8.07 -1.11
N PRO A 104 -2.10 -8.30 -2.42
CA PRO A 104 -2.48 -9.61 -2.96
C PRO A 104 -1.46 -10.73 -2.73
N HIS A 105 -0.20 -10.36 -2.53
CA HIS A 105 0.92 -11.28 -2.34
C HIS A 105 1.35 -11.43 -0.88
N GLN A 106 0.79 -10.66 0.05
CA GLN A 106 1.18 -10.61 1.46
C GLN A 106 0.07 -11.19 2.34
N PRO A 107 0.04 -12.53 2.56
CA PRO A 107 -0.97 -13.12 3.44
C PRO A 107 -0.67 -12.88 4.92
N GLY A 108 0.59 -12.66 5.30
CA GLY A 108 1.02 -12.47 6.69
C GLY A 108 1.07 -11.01 7.14
N VAL A 109 0.96 -10.77 8.44
CA VAL A 109 1.07 -9.43 9.05
C VAL A 109 2.52 -8.95 9.07
N MET A 110 3.49 -9.86 9.20
CA MET A 110 4.89 -9.49 9.37
C MET A 110 5.45 -8.77 8.13
N GLY A 111 5.87 -7.52 8.32
CA GLY A 111 6.40 -6.67 7.25
C GLY A 111 5.35 -6.14 6.26
N ALA A 112 4.06 -6.35 6.52
CA ALA A 112 2.99 -5.91 5.62
C ALA A 112 2.97 -4.38 5.42
N GLU A 113 3.23 -3.62 6.48
CA GLU A 113 3.31 -2.15 6.42
C GLU A 113 4.41 -1.66 5.49
N ALA A 114 5.62 -2.22 5.62
CA ALA A 114 6.75 -1.85 4.77
C ALA A 114 6.49 -2.22 3.29
N VAL A 115 5.85 -3.37 3.05
CA VAL A 115 5.41 -3.78 1.71
C VAL A 115 4.35 -2.81 1.17
N ALA A 116 3.37 -2.41 1.99
CA ALA A 116 2.34 -1.46 1.61
C ALA A 116 2.94 -0.10 1.22
N LEU A 117 3.84 0.46 2.03
CA LEU A 117 4.52 1.71 1.73
C LEU A 117 5.41 1.59 0.49
N THR A 118 6.09 0.47 0.31
CA THR A 118 6.91 0.25 -0.89
C THR A 118 6.05 0.15 -2.14
N LEU A 119 4.91 -0.54 -2.06
CA LEU A 119 3.97 -0.66 -3.16
C LEU A 119 3.32 0.68 -3.50
N ALA A 120 2.96 1.46 -2.48
CA ALA A 120 2.45 2.82 -2.65
C ALA A 120 3.43 3.69 -3.44
N SER A 121 4.71 3.71 -3.04
CA SER A 121 5.74 4.49 -3.73
C SER A 121 6.05 3.96 -5.14
N LEU A 122 6.00 2.65 -5.36
CA LEU A 122 6.18 2.09 -6.70
C LEU A 122 5.04 2.48 -7.66
N MET A 123 3.84 2.69 -7.12
CA MET A 123 2.64 3.08 -7.88
C MET A 123 2.37 4.59 -7.82
N ASP A 124 3.31 5.38 -7.30
CA ASP A 124 3.24 6.84 -7.18
C ASP A 124 1.96 7.34 -6.47
N MET A 125 1.48 6.56 -5.50
CA MET A 125 0.22 6.83 -4.81
C MET A 125 0.31 8.08 -3.93
N GLU A 126 1.48 8.41 -3.40
CA GLU A 126 1.71 9.59 -2.59
C GLU A 126 1.49 10.87 -3.40
N THR A 127 1.99 10.93 -4.64
CA THR A 127 1.83 12.07 -5.54
C THR A 127 0.37 12.24 -5.95
N GLY A 128 -0.29 11.16 -6.38
CA GLY A 128 -1.72 11.21 -6.73
C GLY A 128 -2.61 11.66 -5.57
N ARG A 129 -2.27 11.27 -4.34
CA ARG A 129 -2.95 11.72 -3.11
C ARG A 129 -2.71 13.18 -2.78
N MET A 130 -1.50 13.68 -3.02
CA MET A 130 -1.15 15.08 -2.87
C MET A 130 -1.88 15.94 -3.90
N HIS A 131 -1.93 15.53 -5.17
CA HIS A 131 -2.66 16.26 -6.22
C HIS A 131 -4.13 16.41 -5.85
N GLN A 132 -4.75 15.32 -5.39
CA GLN A 132 -6.10 15.38 -4.87
C GLN A 132 -6.21 16.35 -3.68
N ALA A 133 -5.28 16.31 -2.71
CA ALA A 133 -5.31 17.22 -1.58
C ALA A 133 -5.19 18.70 -2.00
N ILE A 134 -4.41 19.00 -3.03
CA ILE A 134 -4.24 20.34 -3.58
C ILE A 134 -5.51 20.81 -4.29
N GLU A 135 -6.10 19.96 -5.14
CA GLU A 135 -7.39 20.22 -5.80
C GLU A 135 -8.46 20.58 -4.77
N LEU A 136 -8.51 19.85 -3.65
CA LEU A 136 -9.45 20.13 -2.56
C LEU A 136 -9.20 21.48 -1.88
N ILE A 137 -7.94 21.85 -1.66
CA ILE A 137 -7.60 23.15 -1.08
C ILE A 137 -7.96 24.29 -2.03
N ASP A 138 -7.75 24.12 -3.34
CA ASP A 138 -8.10 25.14 -4.35
C ASP A 138 -9.61 25.35 -4.46
N GLU A 139 -10.40 24.28 -4.32
CA GLU A 139 -11.86 24.34 -4.28
C GLU A 139 -12.39 25.07 -3.04
N GLU A 140 -11.83 24.79 -1.85
CA GLU A 140 -12.34 25.34 -0.59
C GLU A 140 -11.76 26.71 -0.20
N VAL A 141 -10.58 27.05 -0.71
CA VAL A 141 -9.87 28.29 -0.36
C VAL A 141 -9.82 29.24 -1.57
N PRO A 142 -10.76 30.20 -1.69
CA PRO A 142 -10.95 31.00 -2.92
C PRO A 142 -9.79 31.94 -3.28
N PHE A 143 -8.81 32.14 -2.40
CA PHE A 143 -7.67 33.05 -2.57
C PHE A 143 -6.33 32.36 -2.78
N VAL A 144 -6.28 31.02 -2.72
CA VAL A 144 -5.08 30.22 -2.97
C VAL A 144 -5.30 29.50 -4.30
N ARG A 145 -4.41 29.73 -5.28
CA ARG A 145 -4.41 29.00 -6.55
C ARG A 145 -3.13 28.16 -6.59
N LEU A 146 -3.27 26.86 -6.42
CA LEU A 146 -2.16 25.91 -6.46
C LEU A 146 -2.30 25.06 -7.71
N ASN A 147 -1.24 24.95 -8.49
CA ASN A 147 -1.19 24.02 -9.61
C ASN A 147 -0.62 22.68 -9.12
N PRO A 148 -1.40 21.59 -9.09
CA PRO A 148 -0.90 20.29 -8.62
C PRO A 148 0.27 19.80 -9.45
N ASP A 149 0.30 20.08 -10.76
CA ASP A 149 1.36 19.60 -11.67
C ASP A 149 2.72 20.27 -11.44
N GLU A 150 2.75 21.41 -10.77
CA GLU A 150 3.99 22.12 -10.43
C GLU A 150 4.58 21.65 -9.09
N ILE A 151 3.78 20.93 -8.30
CA ILE A 151 4.13 20.56 -6.94
C ILE A 151 4.59 19.10 -6.93
N THR A 152 5.77 18.84 -6.36
CA THR A 152 6.35 17.48 -6.32
C THR A 152 6.72 17.07 -4.90
N LEU A 153 6.59 15.78 -4.59
CA LEU A 153 7.03 15.20 -3.33
C LEU A 153 8.48 14.74 -3.41
N GLN A 154 9.31 15.23 -2.50
CA GLN A 154 10.68 14.75 -2.33
C GLN A 154 10.84 14.00 -1.01
N PRO A 155 11.30 12.74 -1.01
CA PRO A 155 11.53 12.00 0.23
C PRO A 155 12.63 12.68 1.06
N VAL A 156 12.38 12.84 2.35
CA VAL A 156 13.32 13.46 3.30
C VAL A 156 13.89 12.39 4.23
N PRO A 157 15.13 12.51 4.71
CA PRO A 157 15.65 11.65 5.76
C PRO A 157 14.73 11.67 6.99
N SER A 158 14.08 10.54 7.27
CA SER A 158 13.24 10.32 8.44
C SER A 158 13.57 8.96 9.08
N PRO A 159 13.25 8.76 10.37
CA PRO A 159 13.20 7.42 10.94
C PRO A 159 12.30 6.53 10.10
N SER A 160 12.64 5.23 10.01
CA SER A 160 11.84 4.24 9.27
C SER A 160 10.58 3.82 10.01
N THR A 161 10.50 4.13 11.31
CA THR A 161 9.39 3.77 12.20
C THR A 161 9.05 4.93 13.11
N LEU A 162 7.78 5.01 13.51
CA LEU A 162 7.25 6.00 14.44
C LEU A 162 6.38 5.29 15.47
N ASP A 163 6.53 5.67 16.73
CA ASP A 163 5.65 5.19 17.80
C ASP A 163 4.39 6.04 17.82
N ILE A 164 3.24 5.41 17.60
CA ILE A 164 1.93 6.03 17.66
C ILE A 164 1.16 5.52 18.87
N ARG A 165 0.33 6.39 19.45
CA ARG A 165 -0.61 6.02 20.52
C ARG A 165 -1.92 5.61 19.88
N LEU A 166 -2.40 4.42 20.21
CA LEU A 166 -3.67 3.89 19.72
C LEU A 166 -4.78 4.12 20.74
N GLY A 167 -5.82 4.84 20.33
CA GLY A 167 -7.03 5.05 21.13
C GLY A 167 -7.09 6.46 21.73
N ASP A 168 -7.73 6.57 22.90
CA ASP A 168 -7.91 7.86 23.59
C ASP A 168 -6.59 8.42 24.12
N TRP A 169 -6.54 9.70 24.45
CA TRP A 169 -5.36 10.39 24.95
C TRP A 169 -4.78 9.75 26.23
N ASP A 170 -5.63 9.09 27.02
CA ASP A 170 -5.26 8.37 28.25
C ASP A 170 -4.84 6.91 28.01
N SER A 171 -4.85 6.42 26.77
CA SER A 171 -4.39 5.07 26.45
C SER A 171 -2.86 4.96 26.53
N GLU A 172 -2.36 3.95 27.24
CA GLU A 172 -0.93 3.61 27.28
C GLU A 172 -0.52 2.65 26.14
N GLN A 173 -1.41 2.37 25.19
CA GLN A 173 -1.13 1.45 24.09
C GLN A 173 -0.32 2.18 23.01
N ILE A 174 0.98 1.89 22.98
CA ILE A 174 1.91 2.38 21.96
C ILE A 174 2.13 1.28 20.93
N GLU A 175 1.98 1.61 19.66
CA GLU A 175 2.32 0.75 18.53
C GLU A 175 3.39 1.42 17.66
N THR A 176 4.41 0.65 17.27
CA THR A 176 5.46 1.13 16.36
C THR A 176 5.04 0.80 14.93
N VAL A 177 4.82 1.84 14.11
CA VAL A 177 4.40 1.70 12.71
C VAL A 177 5.48 2.16 11.75
N ALA A 178 5.46 1.64 10.53
CA ALA A 178 6.34 2.12 9.46
C ALA A 178 6.03 3.58 9.08
N PHE A 179 7.06 4.40 8.95
CA PHE A 179 6.93 5.84 8.72
C PHE A 179 7.82 6.33 7.57
N ARG A 180 7.31 7.28 6.79
CA ARG A 180 8.03 7.99 5.74
C ARG A 180 7.61 9.45 5.74
N SER A 181 8.57 10.35 5.50
CA SER A 181 8.33 11.78 5.39
C SER A 181 8.73 12.30 4.02
N TYR A 182 7.93 13.21 3.49
CA TYR A 182 8.13 13.86 2.21
C TYR A 182 8.04 15.37 2.43
N ASN A 183 8.89 16.12 1.74
CA ASN A 183 8.77 17.56 1.64
C ASN A 183 8.13 17.92 0.30
N ILE A 184 7.42 19.04 0.32
CA ILE A 184 6.80 19.61 -0.86
C ILE A 184 7.85 20.52 -1.51
N ASN A 185 8.12 20.28 -2.79
CA ASN A 185 8.94 21.17 -3.60
C ASN A 185 8.05 21.81 -4.67
N SER A 186 8.03 23.14 -4.69
CA SER A 186 7.30 23.99 -5.64
C SER A 186 8.28 24.76 -6.53
#